data_AF-A0A9E9L0W4-F1
#
_entry.id   AF-A0A9E9L0W4-F1
#
_cell.length_a   1.000
_cell.length_b   1.000
_cell.length_c   1.000
_cell.angle_alpha   90.00
_cell.angle_beta   90.00
_cell.angle_gamma   90.00
#
_symmetry.space_group_name_H-M   'P 1'
#
loop_
_entity.id
_entity.type
_entity.pdbx_description
1 polymer ?
#
loop_
_entity_poly.entity_id
_entity_poly.type
_entity_poly.pdbx_seq_one_letter_code
_entity_poly.pdbx_strand_id
1 'polypeptide(L)' 'MEVLQQWLIEQREKRKLTIQQLAQNLNKPVSYIHDIEQGQHILEIVEFLRYCHALDVDHNIAIEVIQDELQKQS' A
#
# COMPACT_ATOMS: atom_id res chain seq x y z
N MET A 1 -12.67 3.08 3.45
CA MET A 1 -11.24 2.94 3.15
C MET A 1 -11.14 2.78 1.65
N GLU A 2 -10.25 3.54 1.00
CA GLU A 2 -10.05 3.45 -0.45
C GLU A 2 -9.44 2.09 -0.86
N VAL A 3 -9.69 1.67 -2.10
CA VAL A 3 -9.33 0.33 -2.61
C VAL A 3 -7.83 0.04 -2.52
N LEU A 4 -6.99 1.06 -2.76
CA LEU A 4 -5.54 0.93 -2.70
C LEU A 4 -5.06 0.59 -1.29
N GLN A 5 -5.52 1.32 -0.27
CA GLN A 5 -5.11 1.12 1.13
C GLN A 5 -5.53 -0.27 1.62
N GLN A 6 -6.75 -0.69 1.28
CA GLN A 6 -7.22 -2.03 1.60
C GLN A 6 -6.31 -3.10 0.99
N TRP A 7 -5.96 -2.96 -0.29
CA TRP A 7 -5.06 -3.89 -0.96
C TRP A 7 -3.66 -3.90 -0.33
N LEU A 8 -3.09 -2.73 -0.01
CA LEU A 8 -1.78 -2.61 0.63
C LEU A 8 -1.73 -3.30 2.00
N ILE A 9 -2.76 -3.11 2.83
CA ILE A 9 -2.89 -3.77 4.14
C ILE A 9 -2.90 -5.29 3.96
N GLU A 10 -3.72 -5.79 3.04
CA GLU A 10 -3.82 -7.23 2.77
C GLU A 10 -2.49 -7.81 2.31
N GLN A 11 -1.75 -7.11 1.45
CA GLN A 11 -0.45 -7.58 0.98
C GLN A 11 0.60 -7.61 2.10
N ARG A 12 0.57 -6.63 3.00
CA ARG A 12 1.41 -6.60 4.20
C ARG A 12 1.10 -7.78 5.12
N GLU A 13 -0.17 -8.03 5.39
CA GLU A 13 -0.63 -9.10 6.27
C GLU A 13 -0.36 -10.49 5.69
N LYS A 14 -0.58 -10.70 4.38
CA LYS A 14 -0.24 -11.96 3.67
C LYS A 14 1.24 -12.31 3.80
N ARG A 15 2.10 -11.30 3.92
CA ARG A 15 3.55 -11.44 4.12
C ARG A 15 3.96 -11.47 5.59
N LYS A 16 3.01 -11.42 6.52
CA LYS A 16 3.23 -11.43 7.96
C LYS A 16 4.15 -10.29 8.43
N LEU A 17 4.11 -9.15 7.73
CA LEU A 17 4.86 -7.96 8.10
C LEU A 17 4.05 -7.13 9.09
N THR A 18 4.67 -6.79 10.22
CA THR A 18 4.15 -5.74 11.11
C THR A 18 4.38 -4.36 10.47
N ILE A 19 3.60 -3.37 10.89
CA ILE A 19 3.78 -1.96 10.46
C ILE A 19 5.20 -1.48 10.80
N GLN A 20 5.75 -1.90 11.94
CA GLN A 20 7.11 -1.57 12.38
C GLN A 20 8.18 -2.15 11.44
N GLN A 21 8.03 -3.40 11.02
CA GLN A 21 8.95 -4.02 10.07
C GLN A 21 8.88 -3.35 8.70
N LEU A 22 7.68 -3.03 8.21
CA LEU A 22 7.53 -2.34 6.93
C LEU A 22 8.12 -0.91 6.98
N ALA A 23 7.88 -0.18 8.07
CA ALA A 23 8.46 1.13 8.31
C ALA A 23 10.00 1.07 8.30
N GLN A 24 10.57 0.03 8.93
CA GLN A 24 12.01 -0.21 8.91
C GLN A 24 12.54 -0.51 7.50
N ASN A 25 11.85 -1.36 6.72
CA ASN A 25 12.22 -1.65 5.33
C ASN A 25 12.21 -0.40 4.44
N LEU A 26 11.27 0.52 4.68
CA LEU A 26 11.14 1.77 3.94
C LEU A 26 12.05 2.89 4.46
N ASN A 27 12.74 2.67 5.59
CA ASN A 27 13.48 3.71 6.32
C ASN A 27 12.59 4.93 6.62
N LYS A 28 11.40 4.67 7.17
CA LYS A 28 10.35 5.65 7.48
C LYS A 28 9.85 5.47 8.93
N PRO A 29 9.24 6.51 9.54
CA PRO A 29 8.60 6.35 10.84
C PRO A 29 7.37 5.45 10.75
N VAL A 30 7.00 4.78 11.85
CA VAL A 30 5.80 3.93 11.93
C VAL A 30 4.52 4.70 11.55
N SER A 31 4.46 5.99 11.93
CA SER A 31 3.33 6.86 11.58
C SER A 31 3.14 6.99 10.07
N TYR A 32 4.22 6.99 9.28
CA TYR A 32 4.11 7.06 7.81
C TYR A 32 3.28 5.91 7.25
N ILE A 33 3.51 4.68 7.73
CA ILE A 33 2.75 3.50 7.30
C ILE A 33 1.32 3.57 7.82
N HIS A 34 1.13 3.98 9.07
CA HIS A 34 -0.20 4.15 9.65
C HIS A 34 -1.04 5.17 8.87
N ASP A 35 -0.48 6.34 8.56
CA ASP A 35 -1.14 7.41 7.84
C ASP A 35 -1.49 6.97 6.42
N ILE A 36 -0.63 6.19 5.75
CA ILE A 36 -0.94 5.57 4.44
C ILE A 36 -2.11 4.60 4.56
N GLU A 37 -2.04 3.64 5.49
CA GLU A 37 -3.07 2.59 5.63
C GLU A 37 -4.44 3.15 6.08
N GLN A 38 -4.46 4.32 6.73
CA GLN A 38 -5.69 5.04 7.07
C GLN A 38 -6.16 6.03 5.97
N GLY A 39 -5.40 6.21 4.89
CA GLY A 39 -5.70 7.16 3.82
C GLY A 39 -5.48 8.63 4.21
N GLN A 40 -4.72 8.90 5.27
CA GLN A 40 -4.34 10.24 5.73
C GLN A 40 -3.10 10.78 5.00
N HIS A 41 -2.23 9.88 4.51
CA HIS A 41 -1.11 10.22 3.63
C HIS A 41 -1.37 9.67 2.23
N ILE A 42 -1.48 10.56 1.24
CA ILE A 42 -1.62 10.18 -0.16
C ILE A 42 -0.24 9.78 -0.67
N LEU A 43 -0.12 8.53 -1.14
CA LEU A 43 1.10 8.05 -1.78
C LEU A 43 1.29 8.71 -3.15
N GLU A 44 2.36 9.47 -3.31
CA GLU A 44 2.83 9.83 -4.65
C GLU A 44 3.29 8.60 -5.42
N ILE A 45 3.29 8.64 -6.76
CA ILE A 45 3.57 7.45 -7.58
C ILE A 45 4.92 6.79 -7.25
N VAL A 46 5.97 7.57 -6.98
CA VAL A 46 7.29 7.04 -6.59
C VAL A 46 7.24 6.41 -5.20
N GLU A 47 6.48 6.99 -4.28
CA GLU A 47 6.29 6.42 -2.94
C GLU A 47 5.52 5.10 -3.01
N PHE A 48 4.46 5.05 -3.82
CA PHE A 48 3.69 3.84 -4.08
C PHE A 48 4.59 2.72 -4.63
N LEU A 49 5.41 3.00 -5.64
CA LEU A 49 6.33 2.00 -6.20
C LEU A 49 7.34 1.50 -5.16
N ARG A 50 7.87 2.39 -4.30
CA ARG A 50 8.76 2.01 -3.20
C ARG A 50 8.05 1.19 -2.14
N TYR A 51 6.82 1.54 -1.81
CA TYR A 51 5.98 0.81 -0.86
C TYR A 51 5.72 -0.62 -1.35
N CYS A 52 5.34 -0.77 -2.62
CA CYS A 52 5.18 -2.06 -3.28
C CYS A 52 6.49 -2.87 -3.28
N HIS A 53 7.62 -2.22 -3.56
CA HIS A 53 8.92 -2.89 -3.51
C HIS A 53 9.29 -3.36 -2.10
N ALA A 54 9.05 -2.55 -1.06
CA ALA A 54 9.32 -2.92 0.34
C ALA A 54 8.38 -4.03 0.86
N LEU A 55 7.23 -4.17 0.22
CA LEU A 55 6.31 -5.28 0.40
C LEU A 55 6.64 -6.48 -0.47
N ASP A 56 7.61 -6.45 -1.39
CA ASP A 56 7.85 -7.55 -2.34
C ASP A 56 6.56 -7.96 -3.09
N VAL A 57 5.83 -6.95 -3.61
CA VAL A 57 4.65 -7.11 -4.47
C VAL A 57 4.86 -6.51 -5.84
N ASP A 58 4.21 -7.08 -6.85
CA ASP A 58 4.06 -6.41 -8.14
C ASP A 58 3.01 -5.30 -8.01
N HIS A 59 3.41 -4.07 -8.34
CA HIS A 59 2.56 -2.89 -8.32
C HIS A 59 1.52 -2.90 -9.44
N ASN A 60 1.75 -3.63 -10.53
CA ASN A 60 0.78 -3.75 -11.62
C ASN A 60 -0.51 -4.42 -11.15
N ILE A 61 -0.43 -5.38 -10.22
CA ILE A 61 -1.61 -6.02 -9.62
C ILE A 61 -2.46 -4.99 -8.87
N ALA A 62 -1.84 -4.06 -8.14
CA ALA A 62 -2.59 -3.00 -7.45
C ALA A 62 -3.29 -2.07 -8.45
N ILE A 63 -2.62 -1.74 -9.56
CA ILE A 63 -3.19 -0.90 -10.62
C ILE A 63 -4.40 -1.60 -11.26
N GLU A 64 -4.29 -2.89 -11.58
CA GLU A 64 -5.40 -3.70 -12.10
C GLU A 64 -6.59 -3.70 -11.12
N VAL A 65 -6.34 -3.93 -9.84
CA VAL A 65 -7.39 -3.91 -8.80
C VAL A 65 -8.08 -2.54 -8.71
N ILE A 66 -7.33 -1.44 -8.80
CA ILE A 66 -7.89 -0.09 -8.83
C ILE A 66 -8.72 0.14 -10.10
N GLN A 67 -8.22 -0.30 -11.26
CA GLN A 67 -8.93 -0.17 -12.54
C GLN A 67 -10.25 -0.92 -12.54
N ASP A 68 -10.26 -2.17 -12.07
CA ASP A 68 -11.46 -2.99 -11.94
C ASP A 68 -12.49 -2.32 -11.02
N GLU A 69 -12.04 -1.72 -9.93
CA GLU A 69 -12.93 -1.03 -8.99
C GLU A 69 -13.53 0.25 -9.59
N LEU A 70 -12.75 1.03 -10.35
CA LEU A 70 -13.24 2.21 -11.07
C LEU A 70 -14.27 1.84 -12.15
N GLN A 71 -14.09 0.70 -12.83
CA GLN A 71 -15.04 0.22 -13.83
C GLN A 71 -16.38 -0.21 -13.24
N LYS A 72 -16.41 -0.81 -12.04
CA LYS A 72 -17.66 -1.19 -11.35
C LYS A 72 -18.49 0.02 -10.90
N GLN A 73 -17.86 1.18 -10.76
CA GLN A 73 -18.50 2.43 -10.35
C GLN A 73 -19.03 3.24 -11.54
N SER A 74 -18.79 2.77 -12.78
CA SER A 74 -19.29 3.34 -14.04
C SER A 74 -20.56 2.63 -14.51
#